data_AF-A0A933N363-F1
#
_entry.id   AF-A0A933N363-F1
#
_cell.length_a   1.000
_cell.length_b   1.000
_cell.length_c   1.000
_cell.angle_alpha   90.00
_cell.angle_beta   90.00
_cell.angle_gamma   90.00
#
_symmetry.space_group_name_H-M   'P 1'
#
loop_
_entity.id
_entity.type
_entity.pdbx_description
1 polymer ?
#
loop_
_entity_poly.entity_id
_entity_poly.type
_entity_poly.pdbx_seq_one_letter_code
_entity_poly.pdbx_strand_id
1 'polypeptide(L)'
;MPSIKITAVAAPQNTTAVMGDEEELDLSEAMFKTIQHFVPKFFTALSRIPDPRDPTRTVYPIQEFFLVGILAFMLKTRSRRNIKYRLGTPKFIRNMQNVGGVLYPQEPFPDTLLHGDTLNKLVNRIPVKYSQELRNLILRTLIRSRCLEKWRILSSYAVVIDGTGAINYHNRHCLTAQRNRPTFTH
;
A
#
# COMPACT_ATOMS: atom_id res chain seq x y z
N MET A 1 13.89 -11.01 -20.48
CA MET A 1 13.99 -10.29 -19.19
C MET A 1 14.55 -11.26 -18.16
N PRO A 2 15.58 -10.91 -17.38
CA PRO A 2 16.16 -11.84 -16.42
C PRO A 2 15.12 -12.18 -15.35
N SER A 3 14.93 -13.48 -15.10
CA SER A 3 13.99 -14.02 -14.13
C SER A 3 14.32 -13.53 -12.72
N ILE A 4 13.33 -12.92 -12.07
CA ILE A 4 13.36 -12.49 -10.68
C ILE A 4 13.59 -13.73 -9.80
N LYS A 5 14.70 -13.77 -9.06
CA LYS A 5 14.91 -14.70 -7.93
C LYS A 5 14.82 -13.88 -6.64
N ILE A 6 13.66 -13.93 -5.98
CA ILE A 6 13.52 -13.44 -4.60
C ILE A 6 13.87 -14.63 -3.69
N THR A 7 14.87 -14.45 -2.83
CA THR A 7 15.31 -15.49 -1.91
C THR A 7 14.26 -15.71 -0.82
N ALA A 8 13.74 -16.94 -0.71
CA ALA A 8 12.67 -17.35 0.18
C ALA A 8 12.91 -17.01 1.66
N VAL A 9 11.81 -16.72 2.35
CA VAL A 9 11.74 -16.45 3.78
C VAL A 9 11.62 -17.76 4.55
N ALA A 10 12.65 -18.15 5.32
CA ALA A 10 12.47 -19.17 6.34
C ALA A 10 11.55 -18.66 7.47
N ALA A 11 10.48 -19.41 7.72
CA ALA A 11 9.49 -19.18 8.78
C ALA A 11 10.10 -19.30 10.20
N PRO A 12 9.48 -18.69 11.24
CA PRO A 12 9.89 -18.89 12.62
C PRO A 12 9.64 -20.35 13.03
N GLN A 13 10.67 -20.99 13.57
CA GLN A 13 10.63 -22.38 14.02
C GLN A 13 9.77 -22.54 15.28
N ASN A 14 8.61 -23.18 15.14
CA ASN A 14 8.23 -24.40 15.87
C ASN A 14 6.76 -24.77 15.60
N THR A 15 6.52 -25.91 14.94
CA THR A 15 5.91 -27.14 15.53
C THR A 15 5.52 -28.09 14.37
N THR A 16 6.17 -29.26 14.36
CA THR A 16 5.82 -30.55 13.69
C THR A 16 5.56 -30.63 12.18
N ALA A 17 6.58 -31.15 11.48
CA ALA A 17 6.57 -32.33 10.61
C ALA A 17 5.61 -32.46 9.38
N VAL A 18 6.27 -32.39 8.20
CA VAL A 18 6.18 -33.32 7.04
C VAL A 18 5.25 -32.96 5.84
N MET A 19 5.91 -33.00 4.67
CA MET A 19 5.44 -33.24 3.29
C MET A 19 5.05 -32.05 2.38
N GLY A 20 5.83 -31.91 1.30
CA GLY A 20 5.42 -31.32 0.02
C GLY A 20 6.25 -30.10 -0.40
N ASP A 21 7.08 -30.25 -1.44
CA ASP A 21 7.67 -29.13 -2.17
C ASP A 21 6.57 -28.34 -2.90
N GLU A 22 5.85 -27.50 -2.16
CA GLU A 22 5.01 -26.45 -2.74
C GLU A 22 5.76 -25.12 -2.58
N GLU A 23 6.04 -24.44 -3.70
CA GLU A 23 6.57 -23.08 -3.70
C GLU A 23 5.65 -22.18 -2.86
N GLU A 24 6.03 -21.95 -1.60
CA GLU A 24 5.37 -21.00 -0.71
C GLU A 24 5.45 -19.62 -1.37
N LEU A 25 4.37 -19.20 -2.05
CA LEU A 25 4.30 -17.88 -2.67
C LEU A 25 4.50 -16.83 -1.56
N ASP A 26 5.64 -16.15 -1.59
CA ASP A 26 5.86 -14.95 -0.79
C ASP A 26 4.78 -13.94 -1.19
N LEU A 27 3.86 -13.65 -0.26
CA LEU A 27 2.75 -12.72 -0.45
C LEU A 27 3.21 -11.38 -1.03
N SER A 28 4.41 -10.94 -0.67
CA SER A 28 5.00 -9.70 -1.19
C SER A 28 5.41 -9.83 -2.66
N GLU A 29 6.06 -10.93 -3.03
CA GLU A 29 6.43 -11.21 -4.42
C GLU A 29 5.20 -11.40 -5.32
N ALA A 30 4.22 -12.17 -4.84
CA ALA A 30 2.95 -12.40 -5.50
C ALA A 30 2.25 -11.07 -5.82
N MET A 31 2.25 -10.13 -4.88
CA MET A 31 1.69 -8.79 -5.06
C MET A 31 2.40 -8.04 -6.18
N PHE A 32 3.74 -7.94 -6.15
CA PHE A 32 4.48 -7.19 -7.16
C PHE A 32 4.28 -7.78 -8.56
N LYS A 33 4.36 -9.11 -8.69
CA LYS A 33 4.09 -9.82 -9.95
C LYS A 33 2.66 -9.56 -10.45
N THR A 34 1.67 -9.63 -9.54
CA THR A 34 0.26 -9.38 -9.87
C THR A 34 0.04 -7.95 -10.37
N ILE A 35 0.53 -6.95 -9.64
CA ILE A 35 0.39 -5.54 -10.03
C ILE A 35 1.08 -5.29 -11.38
N GLN A 36 2.29 -5.82 -11.57
CA GLN A 36 3.03 -5.63 -12.82
C GLN A 36 2.40 -6.36 -14.00
N HIS A 37 1.78 -7.52 -13.78
CA HIS A 37 1.04 -8.25 -14.82
C HIS A 37 -0.24 -7.54 -15.22
N PHE A 38 -1.10 -7.17 -14.26
CA PHE A 38 -2.41 -6.62 -14.55
C PHE A 38 -2.39 -5.12 -14.83
N VAL A 39 -1.45 -4.37 -14.24
CA VAL A 39 -1.32 -2.92 -14.38
C VAL A 39 0.15 -2.52 -14.55
N PRO A 40 0.80 -2.84 -15.70
CA PRO A 40 2.24 -2.65 -15.89
C PRO A 40 2.75 -1.21 -15.65
N LYS A 41 1.88 -0.21 -15.86
CA LYS A 41 2.20 1.22 -15.69
C LYS A 41 2.01 1.72 -14.25
N PHE A 42 1.64 0.86 -13.30
CA PHE A 42 1.27 1.26 -11.94
C PHE A 42 2.41 1.98 -11.19
N PHE A 43 3.59 1.37 -11.10
CA PHE A 43 4.73 1.95 -10.39
C PHE A 43 5.28 3.21 -11.09
N THR A 44 5.29 3.22 -12.43
CA THR A 44 5.61 4.43 -13.20
C THR A 44 4.59 5.54 -13.02
N ALA A 45 3.32 5.22 -12.79
CA ALA A 45 2.31 6.24 -12.49
C ALA A 45 2.49 6.80 -11.08
N LEU A 46 2.85 5.96 -10.10
CA LEU A 46 3.18 6.41 -8.74
C LEU A 46 4.37 7.39 -8.74
N SER A 47 5.41 7.14 -9.52
CA SER A 47 6.57 8.03 -9.60
C SER A 47 6.29 9.38 -10.28
N ARG A 48 5.14 9.56 -10.92
CA ARG A 48 4.71 10.83 -11.53
C ARG A 48 3.96 11.73 -10.57
N ILE A 49 3.60 11.23 -9.39
CA ILE A 49 2.92 12.03 -8.38
C ILE A 49 3.94 13.05 -7.83
N PRO A 50 3.71 14.36 -7.99
CA PRO A 50 4.63 15.37 -7.50
C PRO A 50 4.78 15.28 -5.99
N ASP A 51 6.02 15.42 -5.52
CA ASP A 51 6.32 15.43 -4.11
C ASP A 51 6.03 16.82 -3.51
N PRO A 52 5.05 16.97 -2.60
CA PRO A 52 4.78 18.24 -1.97
C PRO A 52 5.83 18.61 -0.89
N ARG A 53 6.76 17.73 -0.56
CA ARG A 53 7.79 17.96 0.47
C ARG A 53 8.88 18.89 -0.07
N ASP A 54 9.59 19.53 0.86
CA ASP A 54 10.76 20.34 0.55
C ASP A 54 11.95 19.43 0.21
N PRO A 55 12.48 19.48 -1.02
CA PRO A 55 13.59 18.62 -1.45
C PRO A 55 14.86 18.75 -0.58
N THR A 56 15.05 19.90 0.08
CA THR A 56 16.22 20.14 0.94
C THR A 56 16.10 19.46 2.31
N ARG A 57 14.91 18.94 2.65
CA ARG A 57 14.58 18.35 3.96
C ARG A 57 14.05 16.91 3.84
N THR A 58 14.30 16.23 2.73
CA THR A 58 13.86 14.86 2.49
C THR A 58 15.01 13.86 2.50
N VAL A 59 14.90 12.84 3.35
CA VAL A 59 15.84 11.70 3.42
C VAL A 59 15.37 10.52 2.56
N TYR A 60 14.06 10.37 2.42
CA TYR A 60 13.42 9.18 1.83
C TYR A 60 12.67 9.57 0.54
N PRO A 61 12.90 8.87 -0.59
CA PRO A 61 12.23 9.16 -1.86
C PRO A 61 10.72 8.92 -1.75
N ILE A 62 9.90 9.66 -2.51
CA ILE A 62 8.43 9.58 -2.40
C ILE A 62 7.89 8.19 -2.78
N GLN A 63 8.62 7.48 -3.64
CA GLN A 63 8.33 6.14 -4.11
C GLN A 63 8.34 5.13 -2.94
N GLU A 64 9.27 5.30 -1.99
CA GLU A 64 9.32 4.47 -0.79
C GLU A 64 8.06 4.66 0.07
N PHE A 65 7.55 5.89 0.18
CA PHE A 65 6.32 6.15 0.92
C PHE A 65 5.13 5.40 0.35
N PHE A 66 4.99 5.41 -0.98
CA PHE A 66 3.90 4.69 -1.62
C PHE A 66 4.03 3.19 -1.42
N LEU A 67 5.24 2.63 -1.58
CA LEU A 67 5.47 1.20 -1.37
C LEU A 67 5.21 0.79 0.09
N VAL A 68 5.74 1.53 1.06
CA VAL A 68 5.49 1.26 2.50
C VAL A 68 4.00 1.41 2.82
N GLY A 69 3.30 2.40 2.24
CA GLY A 69 1.87 2.57 2.44
C GLY A 69 1.04 1.40 1.90
N ILE A 70 1.34 0.94 0.69
CA ILE A 70 0.68 -0.22 0.06
C ILE A 70 0.96 -1.49 0.86
N LEU A 71 2.22 -1.74 1.22
CA LEU A 71 2.62 -2.91 1.99
C LEU A 71 2.03 -2.88 3.41
N ALA A 72 2.03 -1.73 4.07
CA ALA A 72 1.42 -1.59 5.39
C ALA A 72 -0.07 -1.91 5.37
N PHE A 73 -0.78 -1.53 4.30
CA PHE A 73 -2.18 -1.89 4.08
C PHE A 73 -2.35 -3.39 3.83
N MET A 74 -1.57 -3.98 2.90
CA MET A 74 -1.69 -5.39 2.54
C MET A 74 -1.29 -6.36 3.66
N LEU A 75 -0.23 -6.02 4.40
CA LEU A 75 0.23 -6.77 5.58
C LEU A 75 -0.64 -6.49 6.82
N LYS A 76 -1.75 -5.74 6.67
CA LYS A 76 -2.70 -5.40 7.74
C LYS A 76 -1.99 -4.84 8.98
N THR A 77 -1.08 -3.89 8.76
CA THR A 77 -0.40 -3.16 9.84
C THR A 77 -1.44 -2.28 10.53
N ARG A 78 -2.14 -2.84 11.53
CA ARG A 78 -3.36 -2.31 12.19
C ARG A 78 -3.25 -0.87 12.72
N SER A 79 -2.05 -0.31 12.80
CA SER A 79 -1.81 1.07 13.26
C SER A 79 -0.54 1.64 12.63
N ARG A 80 -0.55 2.95 12.35
CA ARG A 80 0.62 3.71 11.88
C ARG A 80 1.83 3.57 12.82
N ARG A 81 1.59 3.52 14.14
CA ARG A 81 2.65 3.31 15.14
C ARG A 81 3.35 1.96 14.97
N ASN A 82 2.64 0.97 14.44
CA ASN A 82 3.16 -0.37 14.21
C ASN A 82 3.97 -0.49 12.91
N ILE A 83 4.01 0.54 12.05
CA ILE A 83 4.81 0.50 10.82
C ILE A 83 6.28 0.30 11.18
N LYS A 84 6.85 1.15 12.04
CA LYS A 84 8.25 1.01 12.46
C LYS A 84 8.49 -0.30 13.23
N TYR A 85 7.54 -0.70 14.08
CA TYR A 85 7.69 -1.91 14.90
C TYR A 85 7.62 -3.21 14.10
N ARG A 86 6.69 -3.32 13.15
CA ARG A 86 6.47 -4.54 12.36
C ARG A 86 7.30 -4.59 11.09
N LEU A 87 7.48 -3.44 10.43
CA LEU A 87 8.17 -3.35 9.15
C LEU A 87 9.61 -2.85 9.31
N GLY A 88 10.02 -2.31 10.46
CA GLY A 88 11.40 -1.83 10.68
C GLY A 88 12.43 -2.93 10.92
N THR A 89 12.20 -4.16 10.48
CA THR A 89 13.18 -5.24 10.61
C THR A 89 14.29 -5.06 9.57
N PRO A 90 15.55 -5.44 9.87
CA PRO A 90 16.65 -5.35 8.89
C PRO A 90 16.35 -6.08 7.58
N LYS A 91 15.64 -7.22 7.67
CA LYS A 91 15.20 -7.98 6.50
C LYS A 91 14.22 -7.20 5.63
N PHE A 92 13.22 -6.55 6.23
CA PHE A 92 12.27 -5.76 5.47
C PHE A 92 12.94 -4.56 4.79
N ILE A 93 13.83 -3.86 5.50
CA ILE A 93 14.59 -2.73 4.95
C ILE A 93 15.41 -3.19 3.73
N ARG A 94 16.13 -4.31 3.85
CA ARG A 94 16.89 -4.87 2.72
C ARG A 94 15.99 -5.24 1.53
N ASN A 95 14.83 -5.83 1.79
CA ASN A 95 13.86 -6.14 0.75
C ASN A 95 13.33 -4.88 0.06
N MET A 96 13.07 -3.82 0.84
CA MET A 96 12.67 -2.52 0.31
C MET A 96 13.73 -1.91 -0.59
N GLN A 97 15.01 -2.01 -0.22
CA GLN A 97 16.11 -1.55 -1.07
C GLN A 97 16.20 -2.33 -2.37
N ASN A 98 16.07 -3.67 -2.32
CA ASN A 98 16.08 -4.50 -3.51
C ASN A 98 14.93 -4.17 -4.46
N VAL A 99 13.70 -4.09 -3.93
CA VAL A 99 12.51 -3.73 -4.71
C VAL A 99 12.62 -2.31 -5.26
N GLY A 100 13.09 -1.36 -4.44
CA GLY A 100 13.33 0.02 -4.84
C GLY A 100 14.34 0.11 -5.98
N GLY A 101 15.47 -0.59 -5.88
CA GLY A 101 16.49 -0.62 -6.93
C GLY A 101 16.00 -1.23 -8.25
N VAL A 102 15.04 -2.16 -8.21
CA VAL A 102 14.42 -2.73 -9.42
C VAL A 102 13.37 -1.79 -10.02
N LEU A 103 12.48 -1.25 -9.20
CA LEU A 103 11.36 -0.44 -9.68
C LEU A 103 11.74 1.01 -9.99
N TYR A 104 12.70 1.56 -9.24
CA TYR A 104 13.14 2.95 -9.28
C TYR A 104 14.67 3.04 -9.22
N PRO A 105 15.39 2.58 -10.27
CA PRO A 105 16.86 2.52 -10.25
C PRO A 105 17.57 3.85 -10.02
N GLN A 106 16.89 4.97 -10.27
CA GLN A 106 17.41 6.33 -10.12
C GLN A 106 17.17 6.93 -8.72
N GLU A 107 16.46 6.22 -7.85
CA GLU A 107 16.00 6.70 -6.54
C GLU A 107 16.44 5.69 -5.47
N PRO A 108 17.66 5.82 -4.91
CA PRO A 108 18.16 4.87 -3.94
C PRO A 108 17.36 4.94 -2.64
N PHE A 109 16.96 3.77 -2.12
CA PHE A 109 16.21 3.68 -0.87
C PHE A 109 17.19 3.64 0.31
N PRO A 110 16.98 4.44 1.37
CA PRO A 110 17.83 4.44 2.56
C PRO A 110 17.90 3.09 3.28
N ASP A 111 18.90 2.93 4.15
CA ASP A 111 19.11 1.79 5.05
C ASP A 111 18.26 1.85 6.33
N THR A 112 17.30 2.77 6.36
CA THR A 112 16.37 3.00 7.46
C THR A 112 14.95 2.99 6.91
N LEU A 113 13.95 2.87 7.79
CA LEU A 113 12.54 2.89 7.39
C LEU A 113 11.85 4.18 7.85
N LEU A 114 11.08 4.79 6.93
CA LEU A 114 10.25 5.95 7.23
C LEU A 114 9.27 5.73 8.39
N HIS A 115 8.99 6.80 9.13
CA HIS A 115 8.05 6.76 10.24
C HIS A 115 6.58 6.88 9.77
N GLY A 116 5.66 6.19 10.46
CA GLY A 116 4.25 6.18 10.11
C GLY A 116 3.57 7.57 10.14
N ASP A 117 3.99 8.46 11.05
CA ASP A 117 3.46 9.83 11.07
C ASP A 117 3.96 10.65 9.87
N THR A 118 5.19 10.40 9.41
CA THR A 118 5.74 11.03 8.20
C THR A 118 4.95 10.58 6.98
N LEU A 119 4.61 9.29 6.89
CA LEU A 119 3.74 8.76 5.84
C LEU A 119 2.39 9.47 5.80
N ASN A 120 1.76 9.61 6.96
CA ASN A 120 0.47 10.27 7.07
C ASN A 120 0.55 11.76 6.65
N LYS A 121 1.59 12.47 7.07
CA LYS A 121 1.81 13.87 6.69
C LYS A 121 1.96 14.03 5.17
N LEU A 122 2.67 13.11 4.51
CA LEU A 122 2.80 13.13 3.05
C LEU A 122 1.44 12.90 2.39
N VAL A 123 0.75 11.81 2.73
CA VAL A 123 -0.52 11.43 2.08
C VAL A 123 -1.58 12.52 2.23
N ASN A 124 -1.64 13.19 3.39
CA ASN A 124 -2.55 14.31 3.63
C ASN A 124 -2.28 15.54 2.73
N ARG A 125 -1.06 15.68 2.20
CA ARG A 125 -0.66 16.80 1.35
C ARG A 125 -0.77 16.47 -0.14
N ILE A 126 -0.95 15.20 -0.49
CA ILE A 126 -1.12 14.78 -1.89
C ILE A 126 -2.55 15.12 -2.33
N PRO A 127 -2.73 15.91 -3.40
CA PRO A 127 -4.05 16.19 -3.96
C PRO A 127 -4.81 14.92 -4.36
N VAL A 128 -6.11 14.87 -4.04
CA VAL A 128 -7.00 13.73 -4.31
C VAL A 128 -6.99 13.30 -5.78
N LYS A 129 -6.77 14.24 -6.72
CA LYS A 129 -6.71 13.97 -8.17
C LYS A 129 -5.75 12.84 -8.53
N TYR A 130 -4.60 12.74 -7.86
CA TYR A 130 -3.61 11.69 -8.16
C TYR A 130 -4.11 10.30 -7.77
N SER A 131 -4.86 10.19 -6.66
CA SER A 131 -5.51 8.94 -6.28
C SER A 131 -6.61 8.53 -7.27
N GLN A 132 -7.32 9.51 -7.85
CA GLN A 132 -8.35 9.27 -8.87
C GLN A 132 -7.73 8.84 -10.19
N GLU A 133 -6.65 9.50 -10.62
CA GLU A 133 -5.87 9.13 -11.81
C GLU A 133 -5.32 7.70 -11.70
N LEU A 134 -4.76 7.32 -10.53
CA LEU A 134 -4.27 5.96 -10.30
C LEU A 134 -5.40 4.93 -10.34
N ARG A 135 -6.56 5.24 -9.73
CA ARG A 135 -7.75 4.39 -9.80
C ARG A 135 -8.24 4.23 -11.24
N ASN A 136 -8.29 5.32 -11.99
CA ASN A 136 -8.67 5.32 -13.40
C ASN A 136 -7.71 4.48 -14.24
N LEU A 137 -6.41 4.56 -13.97
CA LEU A 137 -5.41 3.70 -14.62
C LEU A 137 -5.69 2.22 -14.38
N ILE A 138 -5.90 1.82 -13.13
CA ILE A 138 -6.19 0.43 -12.76
C ILE A 138 -7.46 -0.04 -13.48
N LEU A 139 -8.59 0.67 -13.29
CA LEU A 139 -9.88 0.29 -13.87
C LEU A 139 -9.83 0.21 -15.40
N ARG A 140 -9.26 1.22 -16.06
CA ARG A 140 -9.12 1.22 -17.53
C ARG A 140 -8.27 0.08 -18.02
N THR A 141 -7.22 -0.30 -17.29
CA THR A 141 -6.35 -1.41 -17.68
C THR A 141 -7.10 -2.73 -17.56
N LEU A 142 -7.75 -2.99 -16.41
CA LEU A 142 -8.51 -4.21 -16.16
C LEU A 142 -9.71 -4.41 -17.10
N ILE A 143 -10.39 -3.33 -17.48
CA ILE A 143 -11.49 -3.37 -18.45
C ILE A 143 -10.94 -3.70 -19.84
N ARG A 144 -9.88 -3.02 -20.28
CA ARG A 144 -9.29 -3.25 -21.62
C ARG A 144 -8.68 -4.62 -21.78
N SER A 145 -8.08 -5.17 -20.72
CA SER A 145 -7.54 -6.54 -20.72
C SER A 145 -8.62 -7.62 -20.53
N ARG A 146 -9.90 -7.24 -20.46
CA ARG A 146 -11.04 -8.14 -20.23
C ARG A 146 -10.92 -8.98 -18.95
N CYS A 147 -10.13 -8.54 -17.97
CA CYS A 147 -9.98 -9.25 -16.69
C CYS A 147 -11.28 -9.31 -15.88
N LEU A 148 -12.20 -8.37 -16.13
CA LEU A 148 -13.50 -8.28 -15.46
C LEU A 148 -14.65 -8.87 -16.29
N GLU A 149 -14.37 -9.49 -17.44
CA GLU A 149 -15.40 -9.98 -18.37
C GLU A 149 -16.38 -10.97 -17.71
N LYS A 150 -15.85 -11.87 -16.89
CA LYS A 150 -16.64 -12.90 -16.18
C LYS A 150 -17.66 -12.33 -15.19
N TRP A 151 -17.55 -11.05 -14.84
CA TRP A 151 -18.41 -10.37 -13.87
C TRP A 151 -19.43 -9.43 -14.54
N ARG A 152 -19.59 -9.48 -15.87
CA ARG A 152 -20.62 -8.71 -16.58
C ARG A 152 -22.01 -9.29 -16.30
N ILE A 153 -23.00 -8.42 -16.12
CA ILE A 153 -24.42 -8.76 -15.99
C ILE A 153 -25.14 -8.17 -17.20
N LEU A 154 -25.88 -8.98 -17.96
CA LEU A 154 -26.57 -8.53 -19.18
C LEU A 154 -25.63 -7.77 -20.14
N SER A 155 -24.43 -8.31 -20.35
CA SER A 155 -23.38 -7.70 -21.17
C SER A 155 -22.97 -6.29 -20.71
N SER A 156 -23.14 -5.94 -19.44
CA SER A 156 -22.78 -4.63 -18.87
C SER A 156 -21.98 -4.79 -17.58
N TYR A 157 -21.12 -3.81 -17.27
CA TYR A 157 -20.44 -3.75 -15.98
C TYR A 157 -21.38 -3.14 -14.95
N ALA A 158 -21.73 -3.90 -13.91
CA ALA A 158 -22.53 -3.39 -12.81
C ALA A 158 -21.69 -2.47 -11.92
N VAL A 159 -22.19 -1.27 -11.64
CA VAL A 159 -21.56 -0.29 -10.74
C VAL A 159 -22.49 -0.05 -9.58
N VAL A 160 -22.04 -0.38 -8.36
CA VAL A 160 -22.77 -0.06 -7.13
C VAL A 160 -22.28 1.29 -6.62
N ILE A 161 -23.21 2.22 -6.43
CA ILE A 161 -22.95 3.53 -5.84
C ILE A 161 -23.51 3.50 -4.42
N ASP A 162 -22.63 3.44 -3.43
CA ASP A 162 -23.02 3.59 -2.02
C ASP A 162 -22.92 5.05 -1.59
N GLY A 163 -23.94 5.52 -0.87
CA GLY A 163 -24.06 6.88 -0.38
C GLY A 163 -23.38 7.07 0.98
N THR A 164 -22.06 6.83 1.08
CA THR A 164 -21.33 7.10 2.32
C THR A 164 -20.90 8.57 2.40
N GLY A 165 -21.74 9.42 2.99
CA GLY A 165 -21.39 10.81 3.29
C GLY A 165 -20.54 10.94 4.54
N ALA A 166 -19.24 11.21 4.41
CA ALA A 166 -18.43 11.65 5.55
C ALA A 166 -18.77 13.12 5.85
N ILE A 167 -19.73 13.35 6.74
CA ILE A 167 -20.03 14.70 7.23
C ILE A 167 -18.79 15.21 7.98
N ASN A 168 -18.05 16.13 7.35
CA ASN A 168 -16.80 16.66 7.87
C ASN A 168 -17.02 18.07 8.40
N TYR A 169 -17.37 18.18 9.69
CA TYR A 169 -17.60 19.47 10.34
C TYR A 169 -16.27 20.21 10.51
N HIS A 170 -16.11 21.33 9.81
CA HIS A 170 -14.91 22.17 9.91
C HIS A 170 -14.83 22.94 11.24
N ASN A 171 -15.96 23.12 11.93
CA ASN A 171 -16.05 23.78 13.23
C ASN A 171 -16.78 22.87 14.24
N ARG A 172 -16.33 22.91 15.51
CA ARG A 172 -17.09 22.31 16.63
C ARG A 172 -18.43 23.04 16.72
N HIS A 173 -19.54 22.35 16.45
CA HIS A 173 -20.86 22.97 16.43
C HIS A 173 -21.68 22.76 17.72
N CYS A 174 -21.08 22.20 18.78
CA CYS A 174 -21.79 22.03 20.05
C CYS A 174 -20.82 22.05 21.24
N LEU A 175 -21.20 22.80 22.29
CA LEU A 175 -20.46 22.99 23.55
C LEU A 175 -20.57 21.80 24.52
N THR A 176 -21.25 20.71 24.14
CA THR A 176 -21.73 19.67 25.08
C THR A 176 -21.27 18.25 24.73
N ALA A 177 -20.10 18.07 24.15
CA ALA A 177 -19.49 16.74 23.97
C ALA A 177 -18.43 16.47 25.05
N GLN A 178 -18.82 16.56 26.32
CA GLN A 178 -18.07 15.93 27.41
C GLN A 178 -18.80 14.67 27.86
N ARG A 179 -18.05 13.55 27.90
CA ARG A 179 -18.30 12.32 28.68
C ARG A 179 -19.73 11.76 28.66
N ASN A 180 -19.89 10.63 27.99
CA ASN A 180 -20.54 9.47 28.61
C ASN A 180 -20.04 8.17 27.96
N ARG A 181 -19.10 7.50 28.62
CA ARG A 181 -18.95 6.05 28.49
C ARG A 181 -20.07 5.44 29.33
N PRO A 182 -20.95 4.57 28.79
CA PRO A 182 -21.86 3.84 29.64
C PRO A 182 -21.06 2.80 30.45
N THR A 183 -20.99 2.99 31.76
CA THR A 183 -20.63 1.92 32.70
C THR A 183 -21.84 1.02 32.83
N PHE A 184 -21.70 -0.24 32.40
CA PHE A 184 -22.66 -1.29 32.70
C PHE A 184 -22.45 -1.72 34.16
N THR A 185 -23.46 -1.50 34.99
CA THR A 185 -23.66 -2.19 36.27
C THR A 185 -25.16 -2.43 36.42
N HIS A 186 -25.57 -3.70 36.28
CA HIS A 186 -26.47 -4.42 37.17
C HIS A 186 -26.16 -5.90 37.03
#